data_AF-A0A967WKA8-F1
#
_entry.id   AF-A0A967WKA8-F1
#
_cell.length_a   1.000
_cell.length_b   1.000
_cell.length_c   1.000
_cell.angle_alpha   90.00
_cell.angle_beta   90.00
_cell.angle_gamma   90.00
#
_symmetry.space_group_name_H-M   'P 1'
#
loop_
_entity.id
_entity.type
_entity.pdbx_description
1 polymer ?
#
loop_
_entity_poly.entity_id
_entity_poly.type
_entity_poly.pdbx_seq_one_letter_code
_entity_poly.pdbx_strand_id
1 'polypeptide(L)'
;CFQAMQVHGGTGYMREFNVERHFRDIRVTNIYEGTSQLQVVAAIGGLLGHALDDLLNDWAAEDYGTELAPLRSQMKEATALFNRCIDHMKEQEDRAMIDYYAVDVVDTATYVVNGWLMLRDARVAARKREIARVYIAEILPKIRGRVAMLQAVDPAPLEARDVILAEPF
;
A
#
# COMPACT_ATOMS: atom_id res chain seq x y z
N CYS A 1 -15.10 -1.81 -3.43
CA CYS A 1 -16.41 -1.90 -4.14
C CYS A 1 -16.86 -0.60 -4.81
N PHE A 2 -16.27 0.58 -4.53
CA PHE A 2 -16.72 1.84 -5.15
C PHE A 2 -16.66 1.81 -6.69
N GLN A 3 -15.52 1.40 -7.26
CA GLN A 3 -15.37 1.28 -8.71
C GLN A 3 -16.36 0.29 -9.33
N ALA A 4 -16.65 -0.82 -8.65
CA ALA A 4 -17.66 -1.77 -9.11
C ALA A 4 -19.04 -1.12 -9.19
N MET A 5 -19.43 -0.35 -8.16
CA MET A 5 -20.68 0.41 -8.19
C MET A 5 -20.73 1.41 -9.34
N GLN A 6 -19.63 2.11 -9.58
CA GLN A 6 -19.51 3.09 -10.67
C GLN A 6 -19.76 2.47 -12.06
N VAL A 7 -19.34 1.22 -12.28
CA VAL A 7 -19.60 0.48 -13.54
C VAL A 7 -21.11 0.31 -13.80
N HIS A 8 -21.92 0.18 -12.75
CA HIS A 8 -23.39 0.07 -12.85
C HIS A 8 -24.11 1.43 -12.95
N GLY A 9 -23.39 2.56 -12.86
CA GLY A 9 -23.98 3.91 -12.86
C GLY A 9 -25.03 4.09 -11.75
N GLY A 10 -26.09 4.86 -12.03
CA GLY A 10 -27.17 5.12 -11.06
C GLY A 10 -27.86 3.84 -10.56
N THR A 11 -27.97 2.81 -11.41
CA THR A 11 -28.58 1.53 -11.01
C THR A 11 -27.74 0.77 -9.98
N GLY A 12 -26.43 1.02 -9.92
CA GLY A 12 -25.55 0.46 -8.89
C GLY A 12 -25.85 0.97 -7.48
N TYR A 13 -26.55 2.10 -7.36
CA TYR A 13 -27.00 2.66 -6.08
C TYR A 13 -28.36 2.10 -5.64
N MET A 14 -29.08 1.46 -6.57
CA MET A 14 -30.39 0.89 -6.33
C MET A 14 -30.27 -0.59 -5.90
N ARG A 15 -31.35 -1.16 -5.33
CA ARG A 15 -31.34 -2.50 -4.71
C ARG A 15 -31.46 -3.66 -5.71
N GLU A 16 -31.62 -3.36 -7.00
CA GLU A 16 -31.71 -4.32 -8.09
C GLU A 16 -30.41 -5.10 -8.28
N PHE A 17 -29.26 -4.50 -7.94
CA PHE A 17 -27.95 -5.15 -7.97
C PHE A 17 -27.34 -5.23 -6.57
N ASN A 18 -26.70 -6.36 -6.26
CA ASN A 18 -26.05 -6.58 -4.96
C ASN A 18 -24.83 -5.68 -4.69
N VAL A 19 -24.38 -4.88 -5.67
CA VAL A 19 -23.16 -4.05 -5.54
C VAL A 19 -23.29 -2.98 -4.45
N GLU A 20 -24.50 -2.44 -4.22
CA GLU A 20 -24.78 -1.54 -3.10
C GLU A 20 -24.56 -2.23 -1.76
N ARG A 21 -25.06 -3.47 -1.64
CA ARG A 21 -24.91 -4.26 -0.43
C ARG A 21 -23.44 -4.58 -0.18
N HIS A 22 -22.71 -5.05 -1.19
CA HIS A 22 -21.27 -5.30 -1.07
C HIS A 22 -20.48 -4.04 -0.70
N PHE A 23 -20.90 -2.87 -1.18
CA PHE A 23 -20.27 -1.60 -0.79
C PHE A 23 -20.55 -1.23 0.67
N ARG A 24 -21.75 -1.48 1.19
CA ARG A 24 -22.05 -1.29 2.62
C ARG A 24 -21.31 -2.30 3.49
N ASP A 25 -21.38 -3.57 3.14
CA ASP A 25 -20.84 -4.66 3.94
C ASP A 25 -19.32 -4.55 4.09
N ILE A 26 -18.59 -4.18 3.02
CA ILE A 26 -17.12 -4.04 3.10
C ILE A 26 -16.67 -2.90 4.03
N ARG A 27 -17.55 -1.96 4.42
CA ARG A 27 -17.15 -0.89 5.34
C ARG A 27 -16.84 -1.41 6.74
N VAL A 28 -17.50 -2.49 7.15
CA VAL A 28 -17.30 -3.06 8.48
C VAL A 28 -15.88 -3.62 8.67
N THR A 29 -15.23 -4.05 7.57
CA THR A 29 -13.89 -4.66 7.62
C THR A 29 -12.79 -3.69 8.03
N ASN A 30 -13.06 -2.38 8.00
CA ASN A 30 -12.12 -1.35 8.42
C ASN A 30 -12.38 -0.85 9.84
N ILE A 31 -13.38 -1.42 10.53
CA ILE A 31 -13.88 -0.94 11.83
C ILE A 31 -13.80 -2.07 12.87
N TYR A 32 -14.29 -3.27 12.54
CA TYR A 32 -14.32 -4.40 13.47
C TYR A 32 -12.96 -5.10 13.55
N GLU A 33 -12.71 -5.77 14.69
CA GLU A 33 -11.45 -6.49 14.97
C GLU A 33 -10.20 -5.59 14.90
N GLY A 34 -10.38 -4.30 15.20
CA GLY A 34 -9.36 -3.27 15.13
C GLY A 34 -9.55 -2.40 13.90
N THR A 35 -9.70 -1.10 14.13
CA THR A 35 -9.82 -0.11 13.06
C THR A 35 -8.58 -0.14 12.16
N SER A 36 -8.71 0.33 10.91
CA SER A 36 -7.55 0.43 10.02
C SER A 36 -6.36 1.16 10.66
N GLN A 37 -6.61 2.18 11.49
CA GLN A 37 -5.55 2.88 12.22
C GLN A 37 -4.86 1.99 13.25
N LEU A 38 -5.60 1.17 14.00
CA LEU A 38 -5.00 0.23 14.94
C LEU A 38 -4.16 -0.84 14.23
N GLN A 39 -4.58 -1.29 13.05
CA GLN A 39 -3.80 -2.21 12.22
C GLN A 39 -2.48 -1.57 11.75
N VAL A 40 -2.52 -0.29 11.36
CA VAL A 40 -1.31 0.48 10.99
C VAL A 40 -0.34 0.58 12.17
N VAL A 41 -0.85 0.92 13.37
CA VAL A 41 -0.04 0.99 14.60
C VAL A 41 0.56 -0.37 14.96
N ALA A 42 -0.18 -1.46 14.77
CA ALA A 42 0.34 -2.80 15.01
C ALA A 42 1.44 -3.20 14.00
N ALA A 43 1.31 -2.78 12.74
CA ALA A 43 2.24 -3.16 11.67
C ALA A 43 3.54 -2.34 11.66
N ILE A 44 3.47 -1.05 11.97
CA ILE A 44 4.58 -0.10 11.74
C ILE A 44 5.88 -0.52 12.44
N GLY A 45 5.80 -1.04 13.67
CA GLY A 45 6.98 -1.49 14.42
C GLY A 45 7.73 -2.62 13.71
N GLY A 46 7.01 -3.60 13.17
CA GLY A 46 7.60 -4.70 12.39
C GLY A 46 8.20 -4.20 11.08
N LEU A 47 7.53 -3.27 10.38
CA LEU A 47 8.04 -2.69 9.14
C LEU A 47 9.34 -1.90 9.37
N LEU A 48 9.40 -1.05 10.41
CA LEU A 48 10.63 -0.36 10.83
C LEU A 48 11.75 -1.32 11.30
N GLY A 49 11.37 -2.55 11.66
CA GLY A 49 12.27 -3.65 11.97
C GLY A 49 12.62 -4.53 10.77
N HIS A 50 12.28 -4.14 9.54
CA HIS A 50 12.55 -4.91 8.32
C HIS A 50 11.91 -6.32 8.31
N ALA A 51 10.76 -6.49 8.96
CA ALA A 51 10.09 -7.79 9.07
C ALA A 51 9.70 -8.45 7.72
N LEU A 52 9.74 -7.70 6.62
CA LEU A 52 9.45 -8.21 5.28
C LEU A 52 10.71 -8.61 4.49
N ASP A 53 11.92 -8.24 4.93
CA ASP A 53 13.13 -8.37 4.10
C ASP A 53 13.41 -9.82 3.71
N ASP A 54 13.39 -10.76 4.65
CA ASP A 54 13.61 -12.18 4.36
C ASP A 54 12.59 -12.70 3.34
N LEU A 55 11.31 -12.41 3.56
CA LEU A 55 10.22 -12.83 2.68
C LEU A 55 10.38 -12.27 1.26
N LEU A 56 10.68 -10.97 1.14
CA LEU A 56 10.81 -10.30 -0.15
C LEU A 56 12.10 -10.73 -0.86
N ASN A 57 13.19 -10.97 -0.13
CA ASN A 57 14.43 -11.50 -0.67
C ASN A 57 14.26 -12.92 -1.21
N ASP A 58 13.56 -13.78 -0.47
CA ASP A 58 13.21 -15.12 -0.91
C ASP A 58 12.42 -15.08 -2.22
N TRP A 59 11.35 -14.28 -2.26
CA TRP A 59 10.56 -14.10 -3.48
C TRP A 59 11.37 -13.50 -4.62
N ALA A 60 12.26 -12.56 -4.32
CA ALA A 60 13.13 -11.93 -5.29
C ALA A 60 14.22 -12.87 -5.81
N ALA A 61 14.52 -13.97 -5.12
CA ALA A 61 15.49 -15.00 -5.50
C ALA A 61 14.88 -16.11 -6.38
N GLU A 62 13.57 -16.33 -6.31
CA GLU A 62 12.86 -17.33 -7.11
C GLU A 62 13.14 -17.19 -8.63
N ASP A 63 12.97 -18.29 -9.37
CA ASP A 63 13.03 -18.28 -10.83
C ASP A 63 11.69 -17.82 -11.44
N TYR A 64 11.79 -16.84 -12.34
CA TYR A 64 10.68 -16.25 -13.08
C TYR A 64 10.85 -16.41 -14.60
N GLY A 65 11.95 -17.00 -15.05
CA GLY A 65 12.32 -17.04 -16.46
C GLY A 65 12.64 -15.67 -17.05
N THR A 66 12.97 -15.66 -18.34
CA THR A 66 13.37 -14.44 -19.08
C THR A 66 12.21 -13.49 -19.33
N GLU A 67 11.00 -14.02 -19.54
CA GLU A 67 9.79 -13.25 -19.86
C GLU A 67 9.41 -12.27 -18.73
N LEU A 68 9.51 -12.71 -17.47
CA LEU A 68 9.13 -11.92 -16.30
C LEU A 68 10.31 -11.18 -15.65
N ALA A 69 11.53 -11.35 -16.17
CA ALA A 69 12.72 -10.69 -15.65
C ALA A 69 12.60 -9.15 -15.57
N PRO A 70 11.98 -8.45 -16.55
CA PRO A 70 11.78 -7.00 -16.43
C PRO A 70 10.87 -6.61 -15.26
N LEU A 71 9.75 -7.33 -15.07
CA LEU A 71 8.83 -7.07 -13.95
C LEU A 71 9.49 -7.39 -12.60
N ARG A 72 10.29 -8.46 -12.52
CA ARG A 72 11.10 -8.78 -11.34
C ARG A 72 12.08 -7.66 -11.00
N SER A 73 12.75 -7.08 -12.00
CA SER A 73 13.66 -5.95 -11.80
C SER A 73 12.95 -4.74 -11.23
N GLN A 74 11.77 -4.40 -11.77
CA GLN A 74 10.94 -3.30 -11.25
C GLN A 74 10.50 -3.54 -9.81
N MET A 75 10.11 -4.77 -9.46
CA MET A 75 9.72 -5.09 -8.08
C MET A 75 10.90 -5.06 -7.11
N LYS A 76 12.11 -5.46 -7.55
CA LYS A 76 13.34 -5.28 -6.77
C LYS A 76 13.63 -3.79 -6.51
N GLU A 77 13.50 -2.95 -7.53
CA GLU A 77 13.67 -1.50 -7.39
C GLU A 77 12.64 -0.91 -6.42
N ALA A 78 11.36 -1.29 -6.54
CA ALA A 78 10.31 -0.85 -5.63
C ALA A 78 10.56 -1.29 -4.18
N THR A 79 11.07 -2.51 -3.98
CA THR A 79 11.45 -3.02 -2.66
C THR A 79 12.60 -2.22 -2.08
N ALA A 80 13.64 -1.95 -2.88
CA ALA A 80 14.78 -1.14 -2.44
C ALA A 80 14.38 0.31 -2.11
N LEU A 81 13.45 0.89 -2.87
CA LEU A 81 12.88 2.22 -2.56
C LEU A 81 12.12 2.20 -1.22
N PHE A 82 11.29 1.19 -1.00
CA PHE A 82 10.55 1.02 0.24
C PHE A 82 11.48 0.86 1.45
N ASN A 83 12.51 0.02 1.36
CA ASN A 83 13.47 -0.19 2.45
C ASN A 83 14.22 1.11 2.80
N ARG A 84 14.61 1.91 1.81
CA ARG A 84 15.20 3.24 2.06
C ARG A 84 14.24 4.18 2.78
N CYS A 85 12.94 4.13 2.47
CA CYS A 85 11.95 4.92 3.21
C CYS A 85 11.82 4.45 4.66
N ILE A 86 11.82 3.13 4.90
CA ILE A 86 11.80 2.56 6.25
C ILE A 86 13.02 3.05 7.05
N ASP A 87 14.23 2.93 6.47
CA ASP A 87 15.47 3.39 7.09
C ASP A 87 15.38 4.87 7.45
N HIS A 88 14.94 5.71 6.51
CA HIS A 88 14.79 7.15 6.73
C HIS A 88 13.74 7.50 7.79
N MET A 89 12.63 6.75 7.85
CA MET A 89 11.61 6.94 8.89
C MET A 89 12.11 6.53 10.28
N LYS A 90 13.05 5.57 10.36
CA LYS A 90 13.65 5.13 11.62
C LYS A 90 14.66 6.13 12.18
N GLU A 91 15.22 7.00 11.33
CA GLU A 91 16.12 8.09 11.72
C GLU A 91 15.38 9.27 12.38
N GLN A 92 14.04 9.31 12.32
CA GLN A 92 13.26 10.40 12.90
C GLN A 92 13.30 10.36 14.43
N GLU A 93 13.77 11.45 15.05
CA GLU A 93 13.83 11.59 16.52
C GLU A 93 12.44 11.78 17.14
N ASP A 94 11.56 12.52 16.45
CA ASP A 94 10.19 12.73 16.92
C ASP A 94 9.29 11.56 16.54
N ARG A 95 8.82 10.85 17.56
CA ARG A 95 7.87 9.74 17.40
C ARG A 95 6.58 10.17 16.71
N ALA A 96 6.13 11.41 16.90
CA ALA A 96 4.91 11.92 16.29
C ALA A 96 5.03 11.97 14.75
N MET A 97 6.22 12.21 14.20
CA MET A 97 6.47 12.16 12.76
C MET A 97 6.31 10.74 12.22
N ILE A 98 6.84 9.76 12.94
CA ILE A 98 6.68 8.33 12.59
C ILE A 98 5.20 7.95 12.60
N ASP A 99 4.49 8.31 13.66
CA ASP A 99 3.09 7.93 13.82
C ASP A 99 2.18 8.62 12.78
N TYR A 100 2.49 9.87 12.38
CA TYR A 100 1.77 10.60 11.34
C TYR A 100 1.91 9.92 9.96
N TYR A 101 3.14 9.57 9.57
CA TYR A 101 3.42 8.94 8.27
C TYR A 101 3.28 7.41 8.26
N ALA A 102 2.89 6.79 9.37
CA ALA A 102 2.79 5.32 9.49
C ALA A 102 1.85 4.71 8.44
N VAL A 103 0.75 5.39 8.12
CA VAL A 103 -0.21 4.93 7.10
C VAL A 103 0.46 4.80 5.74
N ASP A 104 1.29 5.77 5.36
CA ASP A 104 1.98 5.78 4.06
C ASP A 104 3.05 4.71 3.97
N VAL A 105 3.74 4.43 5.06
CA VAL A 105 4.68 3.30 5.16
C VAL A 105 3.93 1.97 4.97
N VAL A 106 2.83 1.76 5.69
CA VAL A 106 2.03 0.52 5.62
C VAL A 106 1.36 0.35 4.25
N ASP A 107 0.84 1.42 3.66
CA ASP A 107 0.28 1.40 2.30
C ASP A 107 1.35 1.04 1.26
N THR A 108 2.55 1.63 1.39
CA THR A 108 3.67 1.32 0.49
C THR A 108 4.10 -0.14 0.61
N ALA A 109 4.18 -0.66 1.85
CA ALA A 109 4.43 -2.08 2.10
C ALA A 109 3.38 -2.97 1.41
N THR A 110 2.11 -2.59 1.51
CA THR A 110 0.99 -3.32 0.91
C THR A 110 1.11 -3.37 -0.62
N TYR A 111 1.48 -2.27 -1.28
CA TYR A 111 1.72 -2.29 -2.73
C TYR A 111 2.90 -3.17 -3.11
N VAL A 112 4.01 -3.11 -2.37
CA VAL A 112 5.20 -3.93 -2.63
C VAL A 112 4.86 -5.42 -2.51
N VAL A 113 4.24 -5.82 -1.39
CA VAL A 113 3.85 -7.22 -1.14
C VAL A 113 2.88 -7.71 -2.21
N ASN A 114 1.83 -6.95 -2.51
CA ASN A 114 0.87 -7.35 -3.54
C ASN A 114 1.51 -7.42 -4.93
N GLY A 115 2.42 -6.50 -5.27
CA GLY A 115 3.16 -6.55 -6.53
C GLY A 115 3.97 -7.82 -6.69
N TRP A 116 4.66 -8.26 -5.62
CA TRP A 116 5.37 -9.53 -5.61
C TRP A 116 4.42 -10.74 -5.71
N LEU A 117 3.31 -10.74 -4.98
CA LEU A 117 2.32 -11.81 -5.08
C LEU A 117 1.76 -11.94 -6.51
N MET A 118 1.41 -10.81 -7.14
CA MET A 118 0.95 -10.80 -8.54
C MET A 118 2.02 -11.32 -9.49
N LEU A 119 3.28 -10.95 -9.29
CA LEU A 119 4.40 -11.44 -10.09
C LEU A 119 4.65 -12.94 -9.91
N ARG A 120 4.52 -13.48 -8.69
CA ARG A 120 4.64 -14.92 -8.42
C ARG A 120 3.54 -15.70 -9.11
N ASP A 121 2.31 -15.21 -9.04
CA ASP A 121 1.14 -15.76 -9.72
C ASP A 121 1.26 -15.72 -11.26
N ALA A 122 2.00 -14.76 -11.82
CA ALA A 122 2.22 -14.60 -13.25
C ALA A 122 2.81 -15.86 -13.91
N ARG A 123 3.58 -16.66 -13.16
CA ARG A 123 4.19 -17.89 -13.69
C ARG A 123 3.18 -18.96 -14.05
N VAL A 124 1.97 -18.93 -13.47
CA VAL A 124 0.95 -19.98 -13.59
C VAL A 124 0.33 -20.02 -14.99
N ALA A 125 0.05 -18.86 -15.60
CA ALA A 125 -0.64 -18.80 -16.89
C ALA A 125 -0.39 -17.47 -17.61
N ALA A 126 -0.46 -17.48 -18.95
CA ALA A 126 -0.31 -16.27 -19.77
C ALA A 126 -1.27 -15.14 -19.33
N ARG A 127 -2.53 -15.48 -19.01
CA ARG A 127 -3.49 -14.50 -18.46
C ARG A 127 -3.01 -13.85 -17.16
N LYS A 128 -2.37 -14.60 -16.27
CA LYS A 128 -1.84 -14.08 -15.01
C LYS A 128 -0.65 -13.16 -15.24
N ARG A 129 0.16 -13.40 -16.28
CA ARG A 129 1.23 -12.48 -16.71
C ARG A 129 0.70 -11.12 -17.09
N GLU A 130 -0.35 -11.09 -17.90
CA GLU A 130 -0.98 -9.81 -18.28
C GLU A 130 -1.59 -9.09 -17.08
N ILE A 131 -2.23 -9.81 -16.15
CA ILE A 131 -2.74 -9.22 -14.91
C ILE A 131 -1.61 -8.62 -14.08
N ALA A 132 -0.51 -9.34 -13.89
CA ALA A 132 0.64 -8.85 -13.14
C ALA A 132 1.26 -7.63 -13.81
N ARG A 133 1.41 -7.64 -15.14
CA ARG A 133 1.92 -6.51 -15.92
C ARG A 133 1.07 -5.27 -15.74
N VAL A 134 -0.25 -5.38 -15.85
CA VAL A 134 -1.18 -4.25 -15.64
C VAL A 134 -1.11 -3.76 -14.20
N TYR A 135 -1.20 -4.67 -13.22
CA TYR A 135 -1.17 -4.32 -11.80
C TYR A 135 0.12 -3.58 -11.43
N ILE A 136 1.28 -4.13 -11.79
CA ILE A 136 2.60 -3.54 -11.49
C ILE A 136 2.73 -2.17 -12.16
N ALA A 137 2.29 -2.02 -13.41
CA ALA A 137 2.31 -0.74 -14.11
C ALA A 137 1.46 0.34 -13.40
N GLU A 138 0.33 -0.03 -12.79
CA GLU A 138 -0.52 0.89 -12.03
C GLU A 138 0.00 1.21 -10.62
N ILE A 139 0.64 0.26 -9.94
CA ILE A 139 1.11 0.46 -8.56
C ILE A 139 2.47 1.16 -8.48
N LEU A 140 3.37 0.97 -9.45
CA LEU A 140 4.71 1.58 -9.41
C LEU A 140 4.69 3.11 -9.29
N PRO A 141 3.87 3.86 -10.05
CA PRO A 141 3.74 5.30 -9.87
C PRO A 141 3.20 5.69 -8.48
N LYS A 142 2.28 4.88 -7.92
CA LYS A 142 1.73 5.12 -6.57
C LYS A 142 2.78 4.92 -5.48
N ILE A 143 3.61 3.89 -5.63
CA ILE A 143 4.78 3.67 -4.75
C ILE A 143 5.73 4.86 -4.85
N ARG A 144 6.11 5.28 -6.06
CA ARG A 144 7.02 6.42 -6.26
C ARG A 144 6.49 7.71 -5.65
N GLY A 145 5.19 8.00 -5.80
CA GLY A 145 4.57 9.18 -5.19
C GLY A 145 4.62 9.14 -3.66
N ARG A 146 4.31 7.99 -3.06
CA ARG A 146 4.40 7.82 -1.60
C ARG A 146 5.84 7.86 -1.09
N VAL A 147 6.77 7.25 -1.81
CA VAL A 147 8.21 7.32 -1.51
C VAL A 147 8.68 8.77 -1.50
N ALA A 148 8.29 9.58 -2.47
CA ALA A 148 8.64 11.00 -2.48
C ALA A 148 8.11 11.74 -1.23
N MET A 149 6.90 11.40 -0.78
CA MET A 149 6.33 11.97 0.44
C MET A 149 7.08 11.50 1.71
N LEU A 150 7.39 10.21 1.79
CA LEU A 150 8.14 9.58 2.88
C LEU A 150 9.63 9.96 2.89
N GLN A 151 10.15 10.55 1.83
CA GLN A 151 11.48 11.15 1.79
C GLN A 151 11.45 12.62 2.21
N ALA A 152 10.33 13.30 1.99
CA ALA A 152 10.17 14.69 2.39
C ALA A 152 9.95 14.82 3.90
N VAL A 153 9.13 13.93 4.50
CA VAL A 153 8.82 13.87 5.94
C VAL A 153 8.57 15.28 6.50
N ASP A 154 7.67 16.01 5.84
CA ASP A 154 7.44 17.43 6.12
C ASP A 154 6.78 17.61 7.50
N PRO A 155 7.38 18.40 8.42
CA PRO A 155 6.83 18.59 9.77
C PRO A 155 5.59 19.49 9.81
N ALA A 156 5.27 20.21 8.72
CA ALA A 156 4.18 21.18 8.66
C ALA A 156 2.82 20.66 9.18
N PRO A 157 2.38 19.41 8.90
CA PRO A 157 1.12 18.90 9.42
C PRO A 157 1.07 18.82 10.95
N LEU A 158 2.20 18.55 11.61
CA LEU A 158 2.28 18.50 13.07
C LEU A 158 2.44 19.88 13.68
N GLU A 159 3.27 20.74 13.08
CA GLU A 159 3.48 22.12 13.53
C GLU A 159 2.19 22.95 13.45
N ALA A 160 1.40 22.77 12.38
CA ALA A 160 0.16 23.50 12.18
C ALA A 160 -1.04 22.90 12.93
N ARG A 161 -0.91 21.70 13.52
CA ARG A 161 -2.02 20.94 14.12
C ARG A 161 -2.85 21.77 15.10
N ASP A 162 -2.18 22.38 16.08
CA ASP A 162 -2.88 23.08 17.16
C ASP A 162 -3.53 24.37 16.66
N VAL A 163 -2.95 25.02 15.65
CA VAL A 163 -3.52 26.20 14.99
C VAL A 163 -4.76 25.83 14.19
N ILE A 164 -4.71 24.74 13.42
CA ILE A 164 -5.83 24.28 12.58
C ILE A 164 -7.02 23.84 13.44
N LEU A 165 -6.76 23.22 14.59
CA LEU A 165 -7.81 22.69 15.48
C LEU A 165 -8.32 23.70 16.51
N ALA A 166 -7.75 24.90 16.59
CA ALA A 166 -8.10 25.89 17.60
C ALA A 166 -9.48 26.55 17.40
N GLU A 167 -9.98 26.60 16.16
CA GLU A 167 -11.31 27.18 15.89
C GLU A 167 -12.42 26.12 16.04
N PRO A 168 -13.44 26.36 16.87
CA PRO A 168 -14.62 25.51 16.90
C PRO A 168 -15.39 25.67 15.57
N PHE A 169 -15.67 24.53 14.92
CA PHE A 169 -16.52 24.45 13.73
C PHE A 169 -17.96 24.91 14.00
#